data_AF-A0A2V7JHF6-F1
#
_entry.id   AF-A0A2V7JHF6-F1
#
_cell.length_a   1.000
_cell.length_b   1.000
_cell.length_c   1.000
_cell.angle_alpha   90.00
_cell.angle_beta   90.00
_cell.angle_gamma   90.00
#
_symmetry.space_group_name_H-M   'P 1'
#
loop_
_entity.id
_entity.type
_entity.pdbx_description
1 polymer ?
#
loop_
_entity_poly.entity_id
_entity_poly.type
_entity_poly.pdbx_seq_one_letter_code
_entity_poly.pdbx_strand_id
1 'polypeptide(L)' 'MKNRTTVERKSDREVVVTRTINGPARIVFEAFTNAELLKRWWVPKSMG' A
#
# COMPACT_ATOMS: atom_id res chain seq x y z
N MET A 1 -7.39 -14.83 -7.26
CA MET A 1 -5.98 -14.43 -7.10
C MET A 1 -5.77 -13.92 -5.67
N LYS A 2 -4.82 -14.49 -4.92
CA LYS A 2 -4.41 -13.92 -3.62
C LYS A 2 -3.56 -12.69 -3.92
N ASN A 3 -4.09 -11.50 -3.70
CA ASN A 3 -3.31 -10.26 -3.76
C ASN A 3 -2.34 -10.27 -2.58
N ARG A 4 -1.17 -10.86 -2.75
CA ARG A 4 -0.16 -10.95 -1.69
C ARG A 4 0.65 -9.66 -1.68
N THR A 5 0.96 -9.13 -0.50
CA THR A 5 1.99 -8.09 -0.35
C THR A 5 3.35 -8.78 -0.39
N THR A 6 4.26 -8.29 -1.23
CA THR A 6 5.66 -8.73 -1.24
C THR A 6 6.53 -7.60 -0.72
N VAL A 7 7.57 -7.97 0.03
CA VAL A 7 8.57 -7.05 0.55
C VAL A 7 9.93 -7.57 0.11
N GLU A 8 10.72 -6.73 -0.54
CA GLU A 8 12.05 -7.07 -1.03
C GLU A 8 13.05 -6.01 -0.58
N ARG A 9 14.19 -6.43 -0.04
CA ARG A 9 15.31 -5.54 0.23
C ARG A 9 16.19 -5.50 -1.01
N LYS A 10 16.13 -4.40 -1.77
CA LYS A 10 16.88 -4.24 -3.04
C LYS A 10 18.35 -3.89 -2.82
N SER A 11 18.66 -3.23 -1.70
CA SER A 11 20.02 -2.91 -1.27
C SER A 11 20.05 -2.68 0.24
N ASP A 12 21.22 -2.35 0.79
CA ASP A 12 21.35 -2.00 2.20
C ASP A 12 20.45 -0.83 2.63
N ARG A 13 20.13 0.08 1.70
CA ARG A 13 19.36 1.31 1.93
C ARG A 13 18.00 1.36 1.25
N GLU A 14 17.59 0.31 0.54
CA GLU A 14 16.32 0.29 -0.20
C GLU A 14 15.46 -0.93 0.13
N VAL A 15 14.19 -0.64 0.42
CA VAL A 15 13.13 -1.65 0.61
C VAL A 15 11.99 -1.34 -0.35
N VAL A 16 11.57 -2.33 -1.12
CA VAL A 16 10.47 -2.25 -2.08
C VAL A 16 9.30 -3.09 -1.57
N VAL A 17 8.14 -2.46 -1.42
CA VAL A 17 6.88 -3.12 -1.04
C VAL A 17 5.94 -3.08 -2.24
N THR A 18 5.48 -4.25 -2.69
CA THR A 18 4.58 -4.37 -3.84
C THR A 18 3.28 -5.05 -3.41
N ARG A 19 2.15 -4.47 -3.80
CA ARG A 19 0.82 -5.04 -3.55
C ARG A 19 -0.13 -4.72 -4.71
N THR A 20 -0.76 -5.76 -5.25
CA THR A 20 -1.88 -5.59 -6.19
C THR A 20 -3.15 -5.21 -5.42
N ILE A 21 -3.81 -4.14 -5.87
CA ILE A 21 -5.10 -3.68 -5.35
C ILE A 21 -6.11 -3.80 -6.49
N ASN A 22 -7.25 -4.44 -6.22
CA ASN A 22 -8.31 -4.60 -7.21
C ASN A 22 -9.16 -3.32 -7.24
N GLY A 23 -8.67 -2.28 -7.90
CA GLY A 23 -9.39 -1.01 -8.05
C GLY A 23 -8.82 -0.15 -9.18
N PRO A 24 -9.59 0.84 -9.67
CA PRO A 24 -9.10 1.76 -10.69
C PRO A 24 -7.92 2.58 -10.17
N ALA A 25 -6.88 2.75 -11.00
CA ALA A 25 -5.65 3.44 -10.62
C ALA A 25 -5.89 4.85 -10.03
N ARG A 26 -6.83 5.62 -10.63
CA ARG A 26 -7.18 6.97 -10.15
C ARG A 26 -7.68 6.99 -8.70
N ILE A 27 -8.45 5.99 -8.30
CA ILE A 27 -9.03 5.91 -6.96
C ILE A 27 -7.98 5.44 -5.95
N VAL A 28 -7.15 4.48 -6.34
CA VAL A 28 -6.02 4.04 -5.51
C VAL A 28 -5.06 5.19 -5.25
N PHE A 29 -4.76 6.00 -6.28
CA PHE A 29 -3.91 7.18 -6.13
C PHE A 29 -4.53 8.22 -5.19
N GLU A 30 -5.82 8.52 -5.34
CA GLU A 30 -6.54 9.45 -4.46
C GLU A 30 -6.50 9.00 -2.98
N ALA A 31 -6.68 7.70 -2.74
CA ALA A 31 -6.61 7.13 -1.40
C ALA A 31 -5.22 7.30 -0.72
N PHE A 32 -4.15 7.39 -1.51
CA PHE A 32 -2.78 7.59 -1.00
C PHE A 32 -2.37 9.06 -0.90
N THR A 33 -3.05 9.97 -1.60
CA THR A 33 -2.63 11.38 -1.72
C THR A 33 -3.56 12.35 -1.02
N ASN A 34 -4.82 11.98 -0.79
CA ASN A 34 -5.74 12.77 0.03
C ASN A 34 -5.54 12.44 1.52
N ALA A 35 -5.24 13.46 2.33
CA ALA A 35 -4.94 13.28 3.76
C ALA A 35 -6.08 12.61 4.55
N GLU A 36 -7.34 12.92 4.25
CA GLU A 36 -8.49 12.35 4.97
C GLU A 36 -8.73 10.88 4.62
N LEU A 37 -8.46 10.49 3.36
CA LEU A 37 -8.53 9.10 2.94
C LEU A 37 -7.33 8.30 3.44
N LEU A 38 -6.13 8.89 3.37
CA LEU A 38 -4.89 8.25 3.81
C LEU A 38 -4.97 7.86 5.29
N LYS A 39 -5.52 8.72 6.16
CA LYS A 39 -5.76 8.39 7.58
C LYS A 39 -6.57 7.10 7.78
N ARG A 40 -7.55 6.84 6.91
CA ARG A 40 -8.39 5.64 6.95
C ARG A 40 -7.69 4.41 6.37
N TRP A 41 -6.74 4.63 5.47
CA TRP A 41 -6.08 3.60 4.67
C TRP A 41 -4.73 3.13 5.25
N TRP A 42 -3.95 4.03 5.85
CA TRP A 42 -2.53 3.83 6.16
C TRP A 42 -2.25 2.78 7.24
N VAL A 43 -3.16 2.57 8.19
CA VAL A 43 -2.94 1.63 9.30
C VAL A 43 -3.88 0.43 9.16
N PRO A 44 -3.35 -0.76 8.83
CA PRO A 44 -4.14 -1.98 8.92
C PRO A 44 -4.61 -2.17 10.36
N LYS A 45 -5.87 -2.56 10.56
CA LYS A 45 -6.39 -2.93 11.90
C LYS A 45 -5.57 -4.03 12.59
N SER A 46 -4.77 -4.78 11.84
CA SER A 46 -3.91 -5.86 12.31
C SER A 46 -2.51 -5.41 12.74
N MET A 47 -2.17 -4.11 12.67
CA MET A 47 -0.99 -3.59 13.37
C MET A 47 -1.40 -3.31 14.83
N GLY A 48 -1.38 -4.38 15.63
CA GLY A 48 -1.67 -4.44 17.06
C GLY A 48 -1.40 -5.84 17.56
#